data_AF-A0A936TW96-F1
#
_entry.id   AF-A0A936TW96-F1
#
_cell.length_a   1.000
_cell.length_b   1.000
_cell.length_c   1.000
_cell.angle_alpha   90.00
_cell.angle_beta   90.00
_cell.angle_gamma   90.00
#
_symmetry.space_group_name_H-M   'P 1'
#
loop_
_entity.id
_entity.type
_entity.pdbx_description
1 polymer ?
#
loop_
_entity_poly.entity_id
_entity_poly.type
_entity_poly.pdbx_seq_one_letter_code
_entity_poly.pdbx_strand_id
1 'polypeptide(L)'
;MATVNFTGAVDRDLLKRAKVIAAKADTSVNALFNAELRHLVETFEAAEAGGNQNFRVLLDFSLGRLADDEVMRALGIDSAEDLFLLMAQARLPMPRLPEADTRSMVDSLHALPP
;
A
#
# COMPACT_ATOMS: atom_id res chain seq x y z
N MET A 1 16.61 -12.73 19.76
CA MET A 1 15.33 -12.00 19.67
C MET A 1 14.22 -12.93 20.10
N ALA A 2 13.36 -12.51 21.03
CA ALA A 2 12.22 -13.31 21.46
C ALA A 2 11.05 -13.10 20.49
N THR A 3 10.52 -14.19 19.92
CA THR A 3 9.30 -14.15 19.12
C THR A 3 8.11 -13.90 20.04
N VAL A 4 7.28 -12.92 19.72
CA VAL A 4 6.05 -12.61 20.45
C VAL A 4 4.84 -12.92 19.58
N ASN A 5 3.76 -13.40 20.20
CA ASN A 5 2.51 -13.65 19.50
C ASN A 5 1.71 -12.34 19.39
N PHE A 6 1.25 -12.04 18.19
CA PHE A 6 0.38 -10.91 17.88
C PHE A 6 -0.99 -11.43 17.40
N THR A 7 -2.08 -10.81 17.85
CA THR A 7 -3.44 -11.09 17.37
C THR A 7 -3.99 -9.84 16.71
N GLY A 8 -4.38 -9.97 15.44
CA GLY A 8 -5.02 -8.91 14.67
C GLY A 8 -6.25 -9.43 13.94
N ALA A 9 -7.20 -8.54 13.65
CA ALA A 9 -8.33 -8.84 12.80
C ALA A 9 -7.94 -8.63 11.33
N VAL A 10 -8.30 -9.57 10.47
CA VAL A 10 -8.10 -9.47 9.02
C VAL A 10 -9.34 -9.98 8.31
N ASP A 11 -9.62 -9.43 7.13
CA ASP A 11 -10.70 -9.93 6.28
C ASP A 11 -10.54 -11.43 5.98
N ARG A 12 -11.65 -12.16 6.05
CA ARG A 12 -11.66 -13.63 5.91
C ARG A 12 -11.22 -14.06 4.51
N ASP A 13 -11.69 -13.36 3.48
CA ASP A 13 -11.39 -13.71 2.09
C ASP A 13 -9.95 -13.33 1.74
N LEU A 14 -9.44 -12.24 2.29
CA LEU A 14 -8.02 -11.90 2.23
C LEU A 14 -7.16 -13.01 2.85
N LEU A 15 -7.49 -13.47 4.06
CA LEU A 15 -6.73 -14.55 4.72
C LEU A 15 -6.79 -15.86 3.92
N LYS A 16 -7.95 -16.19 3.34
CA LYS A 16 -8.10 -17.37 2.47
C LYS A 16 -7.17 -17.28 1.27
N ARG A 17 -7.13 -16.13 0.58
CA ARG A 17 -6.24 -15.90 -0.57
C ARG A 17 -4.77 -15.95 -0.17
N ALA A 18 -4.41 -15.32 0.96
CA ALA A 18 -3.04 -15.35 1.48
C ALA A 18 -2.56 -16.79 1.78
N LYS A 19 -3.42 -17.65 2.33
CA LYS A 19 -3.09 -19.07 2.56
C LYS A 19 -2.82 -19.83 1.27
N VAL A 20 -3.58 -19.57 0.21
CA VAL A 20 -3.36 -20.19 -1.11
C VAL A 20 -2.00 -19.75 -1.69
N ILE A 21 -1.67 -18.46 -1.59
CA ILE A 21 -0.38 -17.94 -2.05
C ILE A 21 0.77 -18.56 -1.25
N ALA A 22 0.64 -18.60 0.07
CA ALA A 22 1.65 -19.20 0.95
C ALA A 22 1.92 -20.67 0.60
N ALA A 23 0.87 -21.46 0.37
CA ALA A 23 1.00 -22.85 -0.05
C ALA A 23 1.69 -23.00 -1.43
N LYS A 24 1.35 -22.14 -2.39
CA LYS A 24 1.98 -22.16 -3.73
C LYS A 24 3.46 -21.77 -3.70
N ALA A 25 3.86 -20.93 -2.75
CA ALA A 25 5.22 -20.45 -2.58
C ALA A 25 6.03 -21.22 -1.52
N ASP A 26 5.52 -22.37 -1.06
CA ASP A 26 6.13 -23.21 -0.01
C ASP A 26 6.55 -22.41 1.25
N THR A 27 5.63 -21.56 1.73
CA THR A 27 5.87 -20.67 2.87
C THR A 27 4.62 -20.59 3.77
N SER A 28 4.66 -19.75 4.81
CA SER A 28 3.55 -19.52 5.72
C SER A 28 3.03 -18.08 5.63
N VAL A 29 1.75 -17.89 5.97
CA VAL A 29 1.16 -16.53 6.08
C VAL A 29 1.94 -15.68 7.08
N ASN A 30 2.43 -16.28 8.17
CA ASN A 30 3.25 -15.58 9.16
C ASN A 30 4.60 -15.15 8.57
N ALA A 31 5.25 -15.97 7.74
CA ALA A 31 6.50 -15.61 7.09
C ALA A 31 6.31 -14.46 6.09
N LEU A 32 5.25 -14.51 5.27
CA LEU A 32 4.89 -13.42 4.37
C LEU A 32 4.63 -12.11 5.13
N PHE A 33 3.82 -12.18 6.19
CA PHE A 33 3.51 -11.01 7.02
C PHE A 33 4.76 -10.42 7.69
N ASN A 34 5.63 -11.26 8.26
CA ASN A 34 6.87 -10.78 8.87
C ASN A 34 7.83 -10.17 7.85
N ALA A 35 7.89 -10.69 6.63
CA ALA A 35 8.72 -10.11 5.57
C ALA A 35 8.24 -8.71 5.18
N GLU A 36 6.94 -8.53 4.97
CA GLU A 36 6.34 -7.23 4.65
C GLU A 36 6.45 -6.24 5.81
N LEU A 37 6.16 -6.67 7.04
CA LEU A 37 6.28 -5.82 8.22
C LEU A 37 7.72 -5.38 8.46
N ARG A 38 8.67 -6.29 8.28
CA ARG A 38 10.10 -5.97 8.35
C ARG A 38 10.48 -4.94 7.31
N HIS A 39 10.09 -5.14 6.06
CA HIS A 39 10.41 -4.21 4.98
C HIS A 39 9.82 -2.82 5.26
N LEU A 40 8.58 -2.75 5.72
CA LEU A 40 7.92 -1.49 6.08
C LEU A 40 8.70 -0.75 7.18
N VAL A 41 9.05 -1.43 8.27
CA VAL A 41 9.76 -0.83 9.41
C VAL A 41 11.17 -0.39 9.01
N GLU A 42 11.95 -1.29 8.40
CA GLU A 42 13.34 -1.00 8.03
C GLU A 42 13.42 0.15 7.01
N THR A 43 12.49 0.22 6.06
CA THR A 43 12.45 1.31 5.08
C THR A 43 12.04 2.64 5.72
N PHE A 44 11.07 2.61 6.65
CA PHE A 44 10.66 3.80 7.38
C PHE A 44 11.79 4.36 8.26
N GLU A 45 12.46 3.50 9.03
CA GLU A 45 13.58 3.87 9.90
C GLU A 45 14.76 4.41 9.08
N ALA A 46 15.08 3.78 7.95
CA ALA A 46 16.13 4.25 7.05
C ALA A 46 15.81 5.64 6.46
N ALA A 47 14.55 5.87 6.08
CA ALA A 47 14.11 7.17 5.57
C ALA A 47 14.17 8.26 6.65
N GLU A 48 13.74 7.97 7.88
CA GLU A 48 13.84 8.91 9.00
C GLU A 48 15.29 9.23 9.36
N ALA A 49 16.17 8.23 9.40
CA ALA A 49 17.59 8.43 9.68
C ALA A 49 18.28 9.29 8.61
N GLY A 50 17.85 9.17 7.35
CA GLY A 50 18.32 9.98 6.23
C GLY A 50 17.69 11.37 6.14
N GLY A 51 16.75 11.73 7.02
CA GLY A 51 15.98 12.97 6.95
C GLY A 51 15.05 13.06 5.73
N ASN A 52 14.77 11.94 5.08
CA ASN A 52 13.96 11.86 3.88
C ASN A 52 12.49 11.69 4.24
N GLN A 53 11.71 12.76 4.16
CA GLN A 53 10.28 12.74 4.46
C GLN A 53 9.42 12.10 3.36
N ASN A 54 10.00 11.79 2.19
CA ASN A 54 9.25 11.28 1.04
C ASN A 54 8.56 9.95 1.35
N PHE A 55 9.22 9.05 2.09
CA PHE A 55 8.60 7.77 2.45
C PHE A 55 7.37 7.95 3.35
N ARG A 56 7.41 8.93 4.27
CA ARG A 56 6.25 9.25 5.11
C ARG A 56 5.08 9.77 4.28
N VAL A 57 5.35 10.67 3.32
CA VAL A 57 4.33 11.21 2.41
C VAL A 57 3.70 10.09 1.58
N LEU A 58 4.52 9.19 0.99
CA LEU A 58 4.04 8.04 0.23
C LEU A 58 3.25 7.06 1.11
N LEU A 59 3.66 6.86 2.37
CA LEU A 59 2.93 6.02 3.32
C LEU A 59 1.55 6.63 3.65
N ASP A 60 1.49 7.93 3.94
CA ASP A 60 0.22 8.61 4.21
C ASP A 60 -0.72 8.56 2.98
N PHE A 61 -0.18 8.66 1.76
CA PHE A 61 -0.91 8.41 0.53
C PHE A 61 -1.45 6.97 0.43
N SER A 62 -0.61 5.97 0.69
CA SER A 62 -1.01 4.55 0.65
C SER A 62 -2.15 4.21 1.63
N LEU A 63 -2.20 4.94 2.75
CA LEU A 63 -3.23 4.83 3.78
C LEU A 63 -4.48 5.67 3.47
N GLY A 64 -4.51 6.37 2.32
CA GLY A 64 -5.62 7.22 1.89
C GLY A 64 -5.78 8.50 2.72
N ARG A 65 -4.73 8.96 3.40
CA ARG A 65 -4.75 10.19 4.22
C ARG A 65 -4.42 11.44 3.42
N LEU A 66 -3.73 11.29 2.30
CA LEU A 66 -3.39 12.36 1.37
C LEU A 66 -3.99 12.04 0.00
N ALA A 67 -4.40 13.09 -0.72
CA ALA A 67 -4.74 12.99 -2.13
C ALA A 67 -3.47 12.96 -3.00
N ASP A 68 -3.62 12.53 -4.25
CA ASP A 68 -2.51 12.42 -5.20
C ASP A 68 -1.90 13.78 -5.55
N ASP A 69 -2.70 14.81 -5.73
CA ASP A 69 -2.25 16.19 -5.98
C ASP A 69 -1.40 16.76 -4.82
N GLU A 70 -1.82 16.51 -3.57
CA GLU A 70 -1.08 16.91 -2.38
C GLU A 70 0.29 16.23 -2.29
N VAL A 71 0.33 14.94 -2.63
CA VAL A 71 1.54 14.12 -2.61
C VAL A 71 2.49 14.55 -3.71
N MET A 72 1.99 14.74 -4.93
CA MET A 72 2.80 15.21 -6.06
C MET A 72 3.46 16.56 -5.74
N ARG A 73 2.70 17.50 -5.16
CA ARG A 73 3.23 18.79 -4.69
C ARG A 73 4.28 18.63 -3.58
N ALA A 74 4.04 17.76 -2.60
CA ALA A 74 4.97 17.54 -1.49
C ALA A 74 6.29 16.90 -1.93
N LEU A 75 6.23 16.03 -2.95
CA LEU A 75 7.39 15.33 -3.51
C LEU A 75 8.08 16.10 -4.63
N GLY A 76 7.49 17.21 -5.10
CA GLY A 76 8.03 18.01 -6.21
C GLY A 76 7.99 17.30 -7.55
N ILE A 77 7.02 16.39 -7.74
CA ILE A 77 6.78 15.67 -9.00
C ILE A 77 5.53 16.22 -9.68
N ASP A 78 5.46 16.09 -10.99
CA ASP A 78 4.43 16.67 -11.85
C ASP A 78 3.64 15.61 -12.62
N SER A 79 3.99 14.33 -12.49
CA SER A 79 3.31 13.23 -13.16
C SER A 79 2.81 12.15 -12.20
N ALA A 80 1.60 11.63 -12.50
CA ALA A 80 1.05 10.47 -11.80
C ALA A 80 1.85 9.19 -12.07
N GLU A 81 2.58 9.12 -13.19
CA GLU A 81 3.47 8.02 -13.52
C GLU A 81 4.66 7.97 -12.55
N ASP A 82 5.28 9.11 -12.25
CA ASP A 82 6.37 9.19 -11.27
C ASP A 82 5.88 8.81 -9.88
N LEU A 83 4.68 9.26 -9.49
CA LEU A 83 4.06 8.84 -8.24
C LEU A 83 3.89 7.32 -8.19
N PHE A 84 3.40 6.71 -9.26
CA PHE A 84 3.25 5.26 -9.35
C PHE A 84 4.60 4.53 -9.24
N LEU A 85 5.64 5.02 -9.92
CA LEU A 85 6.99 4.43 -9.85
C LEU A 85 7.58 4.52 -8.43
N LEU A 86 7.39 5.66 -7.75
CA LEU A 86 7.81 5.84 -6.36
C LEU A 86 7.08 4.90 -5.41
N MET A 87 5.77 4.71 -5.59
CA MET A 87 4.97 3.77 -4.81
C MET A 87 5.43 2.32 -5.03
N ALA A 88 5.67 1.93 -6.28
CA ALA A 88 6.19 0.61 -6.64
C ALA A 88 7.57 0.35 -6.02
N GLN A 89 8.48 1.32 -6.09
CA GLN A 89 9.80 1.22 -5.50
C GLN A 89 9.75 1.10 -3.97
N ALA A 90 8.83 1.83 -3.33
CA ALA A 90 8.59 1.79 -1.89
C ALA A 90 7.80 0.54 -1.43
N ARG A 91 7.36 -0.31 -2.37
CA ARG A 91 6.45 -1.45 -2.14
C ARG A 91 5.17 -1.07 -1.39
N LEU A 92 4.70 0.15 -1.62
CA LEU A 92 3.47 0.64 -1.02
C LEU A 92 2.31 0.42 -1.98
N PRO A 93 1.15 -0.07 -1.48
CA PRO A 93 -0.02 -0.22 -2.32
C PRO A 93 -0.57 1.16 -2.71
N MET A 94 -1.05 1.28 -3.94
CA MET A 94 -1.88 2.44 -4.31
C MET A 94 -3.14 2.48 -3.42
N PRO A 95 -3.54 3.67 -2.94
CA PRO A 95 -4.76 3.79 -2.16
C PRO A 95 -5.95 3.24 -2.96
N ARG A 96 -6.80 2.49 -2.28
CA ARG A 96 -8.00 1.93 -2.89
C ARG A 96 -9.21 2.74 -2.45
N LEU A 97 -10.02 3.11 -3.42
CA LEU A 97 -11.36 3.62 -3.14
C LEU A 97 -12.25 2.49 -2.64
N PRO A 98 -13.26 2.79 -1.81
CA PRO A 98 -14.34 1.87 -1.53
C PRO A 98 -14.95 1.33 -2.83
N GLU A 99 -15.37 0.06 -2.83
CA GLU A 99 -15.93 -0.60 -4.01
C GLU A 99 -17.18 0.13 -4.52
N ALA A 100 -18.01 0.66 -3.62
CA ALA A 100 -19.19 1.45 -3.97
C ALA A 100 -18.85 2.72 -4.76
N ASP A 101 -17.82 3.46 -4.32
CA ASP A 101 -17.38 4.69 -4.98
C ASP A 101 -16.78 4.36 -6.35
N THR A 102 -15.96 3.30 -6.41
CA THR A 102 -15.41 2.79 -7.67
C THR A 102 -16.54 2.40 -8.65
N ARG A 103 -17.60 1.76 -8.15
CA ARG A 103 -18.77 1.39 -8.96
C ARG A 103 -19.51 2.60 -9.51
N SER A 104 -19.73 3.62 -8.67
CA SER A 104 -20.38 4.86 -9.09
C SER A 104 -19.60 5.60 -10.17
N MET A 105 -18.26 5.61 -10.10
CA MET A 105 -17.41 6.18 -11.14
C MET A 105 -17.54 5.42 -12.46
N VAL A 106 -17.56 4.08 -12.42
CA VAL A 106 -17.78 3.23 -13.61
C VAL A 106 -19.14 3.50 -14.24
N ASP A 107 -20.21 3.57 -13.43
CA ASP A 107 -21.56 3.85 -13.93
C ASP A 107 -21.63 5.25 -14.58
N SER A 108 -20.93 6.23 -14.01
CA SER A 108 -20.84 7.59 -14.57
C SER A 108 -20.12 7.62 -15.92
N LEU A 109 -19.04 6.85 -16.09
CA LEU A 109 -18.33 6.72 -17.35
C LEU A 109 -19.20 6.06 -18.43
N HIS A 110 -19.97 5.04 -18.07
CA HIS A 110 -20.91 4.39 -19.00
C HIS A 110 -22.08 5.29 -19.42
N ALA A 111 -22.39 6.33 -18.64
CA ALA A 111 -23.40 7.31 -18.95
C ALA A 111 -22.89 8.46 -19.87
N LEU A 112 -21.59 8.53 -20.16
CA LEU A 112 -21.04 9.52 -21.07
C LEU A 112 -21.46 9.22 -22.52
N PRO A 113 -21.88 10.23 -23.30
CA PRO A 113 -22.14 10.05 -24.73
C PRO A 113 -20.84 9.70 -25.48
N PRO A 114 -20.94 8.97 -26.61
CA PRO A 114 -19.78 8.51 -27.39
C PRO A 114 -19.01 9.64 -28.08
#